data_AF-A0A069IZC1-F1
#
_entry.id   AF-A0A069IZC1-F1
#
_cell.length_a   1.000
_cell.length_b   1.000
_cell.length_c   1.000
_cell.angle_alpha   90.00
_cell.angle_beta   90.00
_cell.angle_gamma   90.00
#
_symmetry.space_group_name_H-M   'P 1'
#
loop_
_entity.id
_entity.type
_entity.pdbx_description
1 polymer ?
#
loop_
_entity_poly.entity_id
_entity_poly.type
_entity_poly.pdbx_seq_one_letter_code
_entity_poly.pdbx_strand_id
1 'polypeptide(L)'
;MDLASQQTMLDAKRSASARVYRGAPDDVRLAASQVLAGIDRKFQIALTETGLSAARGWSSYMGFSNVVGTDLWVVRIEPVSGGAEVFVNAVTRSGNRGPLEMASPDASGLLTDIPLASQGGLTPEEMELFHRRLEARLSGKGAGPTCEEAFGRDKQRFPLTCNRGGLTAYF
;
A
#
# COMPACT_ATOMS: atom_id res chain seq x y z
N MET A 1 21.41 -6.59 13.46
CA MET A 1 20.99 -6.82 12.07
C MET A 1 22.20 -6.48 11.21
N ASP A 2 22.74 -7.45 10.48
CA ASP A 2 23.99 -7.31 9.73
C ASP A 2 23.78 -6.53 8.41
N LEU A 3 24.79 -5.80 7.95
CA LEU A 3 24.76 -4.95 6.75
C LEU A 3 24.41 -5.78 5.51
N ALA A 4 24.91 -7.02 5.43
CA ALA A 4 24.63 -7.95 4.34
C ALA A 4 23.14 -8.34 4.27
N SER A 5 22.48 -8.47 5.42
CA SER A 5 21.03 -8.76 5.48
C SER A 5 20.18 -7.57 5.02
N GLN A 6 20.62 -6.33 5.31
CA GLN A 6 19.93 -5.13 4.83
C GLN A 6 20.05 -4.98 3.31
N GLN A 7 21.23 -5.22 2.76
CA GLN A 7 21.46 -5.13 1.32
C GLN A 7 20.63 -6.15 0.54
N THR A 8 20.60 -7.41 1.01
CA THR A 8 19.79 -8.49 0.41
C THR A 8 18.30 -8.14 0.39
N MET A 9 17.79 -7.53 1.47
CA MET A 9 16.40 -7.10 1.56
C MET A 9 16.08 -5.93 0.61
N LEU A 10 17.00 -4.98 0.46
CA LEU A 10 16.84 -3.87 -0.49
C LEU A 10 16.85 -4.35 -1.94
N ASP A 11 17.74 -5.28 -2.27
CA ASP A 11 17.82 -5.87 -3.61
C ASP A 11 16.55 -6.69 -3.93
N ALA A 12 16.04 -7.45 -2.96
CA ALA A 12 14.77 -8.17 -3.09
C ALA A 12 13.57 -7.22 -3.28
N LYS A 13 13.53 -6.09 -2.55
CA LYS A 13 12.48 -5.07 -2.76
C LYS A 13 12.60 -4.41 -4.14
N ARG A 14 13.83 -4.15 -4.59
CA ARG A 14 14.05 -3.55 -5.90
C ARG A 14 13.60 -4.49 -7.01
N SER A 15 13.94 -5.77 -6.93
CA SER A 15 13.55 -6.75 -7.94
C SER A 15 12.05 -7.08 -7.91
N ALA A 16 11.42 -7.11 -6.73
CA ALA A 16 9.99 -7.39 -6.61
C ALA A 16 9.11 -6.20 -6.98
N SER A 17 9.62 -4.96 -6.87
CA SER A 17 8.83 -3.74 -7.12
C SER A 17 8.55 -3.46 -8.59
N ALA A 18 9.31 -4.05 -9.53
CA ALA A 18 9.28 -3.71 -10.95
C ALA A 18 8.96 -4.92 -11.83
N ARG A 19 8.00 -4.79 -12.74
CA ARG A 19 7.72 -5.80 -13.79
C ARG A 19 7.26 -5.18 -15.09
N VAL A 20 7.67 -5.80 -16.19
CA VAL A 20 7.21 -5.43 -17.55
C VAL A 20 6.01 -6.27 -17.94
N TYR A 21 4.95 -5.60 -18.40
CA TYR A 21 3.74 -6.22 -18.92
C TYR A 21 3.56 -5.91 -20.40
N ARG A 22 3.01 -6.86 -21.15
CA ARG A 22 2.57 -6.62 -22.52
C ARG A 22 1.25 -5.85 -22.52
N GLY A 23 1.09 -4.92 -23.44
CA GLY A 23 -0.14 -4.12 -23.60
C GLY A 23 0.11 -2.62 -23.54
N ALA A 24 -0.93 -1.84 -23.83
CA ALA A 24 -0.84 -0.39 -23.74
C ALA A 24 -0.71 0.06 -22.27
N PRO A 25 0.06 1.12 -21.96
CA PRO A 25 0.16 1.66 -20.61
C PRO A 25 -1.20 1.97 -19.97
N ASP A 26 -2.19 2.40 -20.76
CA ASP A 26 -3.54 2.71 -20.28
C ASP A 26 -4.31 1.45 -19.84
N ASP A 27 -4.16 0.32 -20.54
CA ASP A 27 -4.74 -0.96 -20.14
C ASP A 27 -4.14 -1.45 -18.81
N VAL A 28 -2.82 -1.31 -18.69
CA VAL A 28 -2.08 -1.64 -17.47
C VAL A 28 -2.49 -0.73 -16.32
N ARG A 29 -2.70 0.57 -16.58
CA ARG A 29 -3.19 1.55 -15.59
C ARG A 29 -4.60 1.22 -15.13
N LEU A 30 -5.50 0.88 -16.04
CA LEU A 30 -6.85 0.46 -15.71
C LEU A 30 -6.83 -0.81 -14.87
N ALA A 31 -6.10 -1.83 -15.28
CA ALA A 31 -5.98 -3.07 -14.52
C ALA A 31 -5.40 -2.86 -13.11
N ALA A 32 -4.35 -2.03 -12.99
CA ALA A 32 -3.76 -1.66 -11.70
C ALA A 32 -4.76 -0.92 -10.79
N SER A 33 -5.55 0.00 -11.33
CA SER A 33 -6.59 0.70 -10.56
C SER A 33 -7.62 -0.28 -9.98
N GLN A 34 -8.02 -1.28 -10.78
CA GLN A 34 -8.95 -2.32 -10.34
C GLN A 34 -8.31 -3.28 -9.32
N VAL A 35 -6.98 -3.48 -9.34
CA VAL A 35 -6.29 -4.24 -8.30
C VAL A 35 -6.39 -3.50 -6.97
N LEU A 36 -6.07 -2.21 -6.94
CA LEU A 36 -6.15 -1.40 -5.72
C LEU A 36 -7.58 -1.29 -5.17
N ALA A 37 -8.57 -1.09 -6.04
CA ALA A 37 -9.98 -1.11 -5.66
C ALA A 37 -10.43 -2.49 -5.11
N GLY A 38 -9.77 -3.57 -5.54
CA GLY A 38 -9.98 -4.92 -5.02
C GLY A 38 -9.34 -5.18 -3.65
N ILE A 39 -8.30 -4.42 -3.29
CA ILE A 39 -7.68 -4.48 -1.95
C ILE A 39 -8.61 -3.85 -0.93
N ASP A 40 -9.06 -2.62 -1.17
CA ASP A 40 -10.03 -1.93 -0.32
C ASP A 40 -10.86 -0.95 -1.15
N ARG A 41 -12.19 -1.00 -1.00
CA ARG A 41 -13.12 -0.10 -1.68
C ARG A 41 -13.01 1.34 -1.19
N LYS A 42 -12.38 1.58 -0.03
CA LYS A 42 -12.18 2.91 0.57
C LYS A 42 -10.99 3.67 -0.01
N PHE A 43 -10.19 3.06 -0.89
CA PHE A 43 -9.12 3.76 -1.58
C PHE A 43 -9.69 4.85 -2.50
N GLN A 44 -9.23 6.08 -2.30
CA GLN A 44 -9.38 7.15 -3.27
C GLN A 44 -8.25 7.01 -4.30
N ILE A 45 -8.59 6.68 -5.54
CA ILE A 45 -7.63 6.44 -6.62
C ILE A 45 -7.54 7.68 -7.50
N ALA A 46 -6.33 8.20 -7.68
CA ALA A 46 -6.02 9.29 -8.59
C ALA A 46 -5.13 8.78 -9.73
N LEU A 47 -5.55 9.04 -10.97
CA LEU A 47 -4.71 8.76 -12.14
C LEU A 47 -3.71 9.90 -12.33
N THR A 48 -2.47 9.55 -12.68
CA THR A 48 -1.42 10.52 -13.01
C THR A 48 -0.92 10.27 -14.43
N GLU A 49 -0.19 11.22 -15.00
CA GLU A 49 0.42 11.06 -16.32
C GLU A 49 1.32 9.81 -16.40
N THR A 50 1.99 9.50 -15.28
CA THR A 50 2.97 8.41 -15.17
C THR A 50 2.44 7.18 -14.44
N GLY A 51 1.14 7.05 -14.20
CA GLY A 51 0.58 5.90 -13.48
C GLY A 51 -0.66 6.24 -12.65
N LEU A 52 -0.65 5.86 -11.38
CA LEU A 52 -1.73 6.14 -10.44
C LEU A 52 -1.24 6.12 -8.99
N SER A 53 -1.97 6.80 -8.13
CA SER A 53 -1.83 6.70 -6.68
C SER A 53 -3.17 6.31 -6.06
N ALA A 54 -3.12 5.66 -4.90
CA ALA A 54 -4.31 5.38 -4.11
C ALA A 54 -4.06 5.67 -2.64
N ALA A 55 -4.98 6.40 -2.00
CA ALA A 55 -4.88 6.72 -0.59
C ALA A 55 -6.12 6.27 0.18
N ARG A 56 -5.96 5.73 1.38
CA ARG A 56 -7.07 5.52 2.32
C ARG A 56 -6.68 6.03 3.70
N GLY A 57 -7.58 6.78 4.32
CA GLY A 57 -7.49 7.12 5.74
C GLY A 57 -8.14 6.03 6.60
N TRP A 58 -7.54 5.73 7.74
CA TRP A 58 -8.11 4.87 8.76
C TRP A 58 -7.97 5.52 10.14
N SER A 59 -8.85 5.12 11.05
CA SER A 59 -8.72 5.45 12.46
C SER A 59 -9.00 4.21 13.29
N SER A 60 -8.27 4.05 14.38
CA SER A 60 -8.44 2.98 15.35
C SER A 60 -8.49 3.58 16.75
N TYR A 61 -9.46 3.15 17.55
CA TYR A 61 -9.56 3.56 18.94
C TYR A 61 -8.84 2.54 19.82
N MET A 62 -7.94 3.00 20.67
CA MET A 62 -7.25 2.19 21.68
C MET A 62 -7.52 2.80 23.06
N GLY A 63 -8.56 2.31 23.74
CA GLY A 63 -9.00 2.88 25.02
C GLY A 63 -9.41 4.35 24.87
N PHE A 64 -8.64 5.27 25.47
CA PHE A 64 -8.88 6.72 25.42
C PHE A 64 -8.10 7.47 24.33
N SER A 65 -7.30 6.77 23.51
CA SER A 65 -6.57 7.39 22.40
C SER A 65 -7.17 6.99 21.05
N ASN A 66 -7.11 7.93 20.11
CA ASN A 66 -7.42 7.67 18.70
C ASN A 66 -6.10 7.64 17.93
N VAL A 67 -5.87 6.59 17.17
CA VAL A 67 -4.76 6.52 16.21
C VAL A 67 -5.35 6.70 14.82
N VAL A 68 -4.89 7.73 14.13
CA VAL A 68 -5.24 7.96 12.73
C VAL A 68 -4.05 7.58 11.86
N GLY A 69 -4.33 7.06 10.68
CA GLY A 69 -3.30 6.78 9.70
C GLY A 69 -3.81 6.88 8.28
N THR A 70 -2.85 6.94 7.36
CA THR A 70 -3.07 6.98 5.92
C THR A 70 -2.17 5.96 5.27
N ASP A 71 -2.77 5.06 4.49
CA ASP A 71 -2.03 4.18 3.60
C ASP A 71 -1.98 4.84 2.22
N LEU A 72 -0.79 4.96 1.66
CA LEU A 72 -0.55 5.53 0.33
C LEU A 72 0.10 4.47 -0.56
N TRP A 73 -0.54 4.17 -1.69
CA TRP A 73 -0.01 3.36 -2.77
C TRP A 73 0.41 4.26 -3.94
N VAL A 74 1.53 3.94 -4.55
CA VAL A 74 2.04 4.58 -5.77
C VAL A 74 2.38 3.49 -6.77
N VAL A 75 1.72 3.52 -7.92
CA VAL A 75 2.01 2.64 -9.06
C VAL A 75 2.48 3.52 -10.19
N ARG A 76 3.76 3.41 -10.54
CA ARG A 76 4.32 4.08 -11.72
C ARG A 76 4.28 3.13 -12.91
N ILE A 77 3.93 3.66 -14.07
CA ILE A 77 3.77 2.93 -15.32
C ILE A 77 4.53 3.70 -16.39
N GLU A 78 5.63 3.14 -16.87
CA GLU A 78 6.48 3.74 -17.89
C GLU A 78 6.34 2.94 -19.19
N PRO A 79 6.10 3.59 -20.35
CA PRO A 79 6.05 2.88 -21.62
C PRO A 79 7.42 2.33 -21.99
N VAL A 80 7.48 1.06 -22.39
CA VAL A 80 8.71 0.39 -22.86
C VAL A 80 8.47 -0.31 -24.20
N SER A 81 9.54 -0.69 -24.89
CA SER A 81 9.42 -1.40 -26.17
C SER A 81 8.63 -2.70 -25.98
N GLY A 82 7.41 -2.74 -26.55
CA GLY A 82 6.52 -3.90 -26.47
C GLY A 82 5.62 -3.97 -25.24
N GLY A 83 5.53 -2.91 -24.42
CA GLY A 83 4.66 -2.94 -23.24
C GLY A 83 4.77 -1.75 -22.30
N ALA A 84 4.52 -2.00 -21.02
CA ALA A 84 4.67 -1.04 -19.94
C ALA A 84 5.40 -1.65 -18.75
N GLU A 85 6.41 -0.94 -18.23
CA GLU A 85 7.09 -1.26 -16.99
C GLU A 85 6.31 -0.67 -15.81
N VAL A 86 6.02 -1.50 -14.83
CA VAL A 86 5.21 -1.16 -13.67
C VAL A 86 6.06 -1.23 -12.43
N PHE A 87 6.15 -0.11 -11.71
CA PHE A 87 6.77 -0.02 -10.39
C PHE A 87 5.70 0.16 -9.32
N VAL A 88 5.73 -0.63 -8.26
CA VAL A 88 4.79 -0.53 -7.14
C VAL A 88 5.49 -0.23 -5.83
N ASN A 89 4.94 0.71 -5.07
CA ASN A 89 5.34 0.99 -3.71
C ASN A 89 4.12 1.39 -2.88
N ALA A 90 4.20 1.22 -1.56
CA ALA A 90 3.23 1.75 -0.63
C ALA A 90 3.90 2.18 0.66
N VAL A 91 3.24 3.04 1.43
CA VAL A 91 3.69 3.48 2.75
C VAL A 91 2.50 3.70 3.66
N THR A 92 2.63 3.32 4.94
CA THR A 92 1.70 3.73 5.99
C THR A 92 2.29 4.91 6.76
N ARG A 93 1.48 5.94 6.98
CA ARG A 93 1.80 7.03 7.91
C ARG A 93 0.74 7.03 9.01
N SER A 94 1.15 7.05 10.27
CA SER A 94 0.21 7.04 11.40
C SER A 94 0.62 8.03 12.49
N GLY A 95 -0.35 8.53 13.25
CA GLY A 95 -0.14 9.42 14.39
C GLY A 95 -1.19 9.23 15.49
N ASN A 96 -0.82 9.52 16.73
CA ASN A 96 -1.74 9.47 17.87
C ASN A 96 -2.43 10.84 18.05
N ARG A 97 -3.74 10.83 18.25
CA ARG A 97 -4.50 11.94 18.83
C ARG A 97 -4.81 11.60 20.29
N GLY A 98 -4.14 12.29 21.21
CA GLY A 98 -4.32 12.10 22.66
C GLY A 98 -5.54 12.84 23.22
N PRO A 99 -6.07 12.46 24.39
CA PRO A 99 -7.28 13.03 24.99
C PRO A 99 -7.15 14.48 25.53
N LEU A 100 -6.03 15.18 25.31
CA LEU A 100 -5.80 16.56 25.78
C LEU A 100 -6.12 17.65 24.74
N GLU A 101 -6.57 17.31 23.52
CA GLU A 101 -6.97 18.31 22.50
C GLU A 101 -8.37 18.94 22.74
N MET A 102 -8.87 18.95 23.99
CA MET A 102 -10.13 19.59 24.35
C MET A 102 -9.94 20.75 25.35
N ALA A 103 -9.02 21.69 25.10
CA ALA A 103 -9.04 23.02 25.73
C ALA A 103 -7.92 23.93 25.20
N SER A 104 -8.15 24.63 24.07
CA SER A 104 -7.65 26.01 23.86
C SER A 104 -8.09 26.53 22.49
N PRO A 105 -8.79 27.66 22.39
CA PRO A 105 -9.13 28.27 21.10
C PRO A 105 -7.94 28.91 20.37
N ASP A 106 -6.78 29.08 21.03
CA ASP A 106 -5.66 29.89 20.53
C ASP A 106 -4.30 29.15 20.44
N ALA A 107 -4.29 27.81 20.47
CA ALA A 107 -3.05 27.05 20.25
C ALA A 107 -2.78 26.85 18.74
N SER A 108 -2.36 27.91 18.04
CA SER A 108 -1.57 27.80 16.80
C SER A 108 -0.14 27.28 17.06
N GLY A 109 0.02 26.41 18.05
CA GLY A 109 1.30 26.04 18.64
C GLY A 109 1.35 24.54 18.90
N LEU A 110 2.19 23.88 18.11
CA LEU A 110 2.66 22.52 18.31
C LEU A 110 1.58 21.44 18.15
N LEU A 111 1.17 21.24 16.89
CA LEU A 111 1.24 19.88 16.34
C LEU A 111 2.66 19.40 16.63
N THR A 112 2.87 18.74 17.77
CA THR A 112 3.96 17.78 17.85
C THR A 112 3.56 16.65 16.92
N ASP A 113 3.80 16.87 15.62
CA ASP A 113 4.07 15.85 14.62
C ASP A 113 5.25 15.05 15.15
N ILE A 114 5.07 14.29 16.23
CA ILE A 114 5.96 13.19 16.55
C ILE A 114 5.66 12.24 15.40
N PRO A 115 6.57 12.07 14.43
CA PRO A 115 6.36 11.10 13.38
C PRO A 115 6.43 9.76 14.09
N LEU A 116 5.29 9.21 14.49
CA LEU A 116 5.18 7.80 14.76
C LEU A 116 5.57 7.15 13.44
N ALA A 117 6.73 6.51 13.47
CA ALA A 117 7.47 5.84 12.40
C ALA A 117 6.69 5.70 11.08
N SER A 118 7.33 6.00 9.95
CA SER A 118 6.91 5.41 8.67
C SER A 118 7.04 3.89 8.80
N GLN A 119 6.01 3.24 9.33
CA GLN A 119 5.96 1.80 9.46
C GLN A 119 5.56 1.25 8.11
N GLY A 120 6.46 0.47 7.52
CA GLY A 120 6.13 -0.37 6.39
C GLY A 120 6.10 0.39 5.06
N GLY A 121 7.00 -0.04 4.17
CA GLY A 121 6.64 -0.15 2.77
C GLY A 121 6.36 -1.61 2.44
N LEU A 122 5.83 -1.87 1.26
CA LEU A 122 5.49 -3.23 0.83
C LEU A 122 6.66 -4.19 1.08
N THR A 123 6.34 -5.37 1.58
CA THR A 123 7.29 -6.48 1.55
C THR A 123 7.41 -7.02 0.11
N PRO A 124 8.51 -7.72 -0.24
CA PRO A 124 8.61 -8.37 -1.54
C PRO A 124 7.40 -9.27 -1.86
N GLU A 125 6.86 -9.96 -0.87
CA GLU A 125 5.69 -10.83 -1.01
C GLU A 125 4.39 -10.04 -1.29
N GLU A 126 4.25 -8.85 -0.70
CA GLU A 126 3.12 -7.96 -1.00
C GLU A 126 3.22 -7.37 -2.41
N MET A 127 4.43 -7.00 -2.84
CA MET A 127 4.69 -6.56 -4.22
C MET A 127 4.38 -7.69 -5.21
N GLU A 128 4.80 -8.91 -4.90
CA GLU A 128 4.51 -10.10 -5.71
C GLU A 128 3.01 -10.35 -5.83
N LEU A 129 2.27 -10.26 -4.72
CA LEU A 129 0.82 -10.41 -4.74
C LEU A 129 0.13 -9.36 -5.61
N PHE A 130 0.57 -8.09 -5.53
CA PHE A 130 0.07 -7.05 -6.42
C PHE A 130 0.31 -7.41 -7.89
N HIS A 131 1.53 -7.81 -8.23
CA HIS A 131 1.90 -8.17 -9.60
C HIS A 131 1.13 -9.39 -10.14
N ARG A 132 0.88 -10.41 -9.30
CA ARG A 132 0.07 -11.58 -9.68
C ARG A 132 -1.41 -11.22 -9.92
N ARG A 133 -1.97 -10.30 -9.14
CA ARG A 133 -3.34 -9.79 -9.36
C ARG A 133 -3.42 -8.97 -10.64
N LEU A 134 -2.41 -8.15 -10.90
CA LEU A 134 -2.31 -7.36 -12.14
C LEU A 134 -2.20 -8.27 -13.37
N GLU A 135 -1.34 -9.28 -13.32
CA GLU A 135 -1.19 -10.27 -14.40
C GLU A 135 -2.49 -11.02 -14.68
N ALA A 136 -3.20 -11.46 -13.63
CA ALA A 136 -4.49 -12.15 -13.79
C ALA A 136 -5.52 -11.26 -14.49
N ARG A 137 -5.58 -9.97 -14.15
CA ARG A 137 -6.47 -9.00 -14.78
C ARG A 137 -6.15 -8.80 -16.25
N LEU A 138 -4.87 -8.56 -16.57
CA LEU A 138 -4.41 -8.39 -17.95
C LEU A 138 -4.61 -9.65 -18.80
N SER A 139 -4.56 -10.83 -18.17
CA SER A 139 -4.80 -12.12 -18.83
C SER A 139 -6.28 -12.51 -18.92
N GLY A 140 -7.21 -11.67 -18.45
CA GLY A 140 -8.65 -12.00 -18.40
C GLY A 140 -9.03 -13.10 -17.41
N LYS A 141 -8.13 -13.48 -16.49
CA LYS A 141 -8.34 -14.53 -15.46
C LYS A 141 -9.06 -14.01 -14.20
N GLY A 142 -9.64 -12.81 -14.25
CA GLY A 142 -10.37 -12.21 -13.13
C GLY A 142 -9.48 -11.49 -12.12
N ALA A 143 -9.81 -11.55 -10.83
CA ALA A 143 -9.16 -10.77 -9.77
C ALA A 143 -7.77 -11.28 -9.34
N GLY A 144 -7.36 -12.46 -9.78
CA GLY A 144 -6.12 -13.11 -9.34
C GLY A 144 -6.19 -13.68 -7.92
N PRO A 145 -5.04 -14.04 -7.34
CA PRO A 145 -4.98 -14.73 -6.05
C PRO A 145 -5.49 -13.86 -4.89
N THR A 146 -6.24 -14.49 -4.01
CA THR A 146 -6.69 -13.95 -2.73
C THR A 146 -5.54 -13.92 -1.72
N CYS A 147 -5.74 -13.20 -0.61
CA CYS A 147 -4.78 -13.17 0.47
C CYS A 147 -4.64 -14.51 1.20
N GLU A 148 -5.74 -15.25 1.31
CA GLU A 148 -5.72 -16.61 1.84
C GLU A 148 -4.87 -17.54 0.97
N GLU A 149 -4.96 -17.43 -0.35
CA GLU A 149 -4.14 -18.24 -1.27
C GLU A 149 -2.66 -17.81 -1.29
N ALA A 150 -2.38 -16.52 -1.08
CA ALA A 150 -1.02 -15.99 -1.12
C ALA A 150 -0.25 -16.19 0.18
N PHE A 151 -0.91 -16.01 1.33
CA PHE A 151 -0.26 -15.96 2.65
C PHE A 151 -0.84 -16.93 3.68
N GLY A 152 -1.90 -17.66 3.33
CA GLY A 152 -2.53 -18.62 4.24
C GLY A 152 -2.99 -17.98 5.55
N ARG A 153 -2.51 -18.53 6.67
CA ARG A 153 -2.81 -18.03 8.03
C ARG A 153 -2.06 -16.74 8.36
N ASP A 154 -0.97 -16.43 7.66
CA ASP A 154 -0.10 -15.28 7.95
C ASP A 154 -0.59 -13.98 7.33
N LYS A 155 -1.75 -13.96 6.66
CA LYS A 155 -2.32 -12.77 6.00
C LYS A 155 -2.47 -11.55 6.91
N GLN A 156 -2.57 -11.75 8.22
CA GLN A 156 -2.63 -10.66 9.21
C GLN A 156 -1.33 -9.84 9.28
N ARG A 157 -0.19 -10.41 8.84
CA ARG A 157 1.11 -9.73 8.75
C ARG A 157 1.22 -8.78 7.57
N PHE A 158 0.23 -8.77 6.67
CA PHE A 158 0.24 -8.03 5.40
C PHE A 158 -0.97 -7.07 5.29
N PRO A 159 -1.08 -6.07 6.18
CA PRO A 159 -2.28 -5.22 6.27
C PRO A 159 -2.46 -4.28 5.07
N LEU A 160 -1.39 -3.98 4.32
CA LEU A 160 -1.49 -3.10 3.15
C LEU A 160 -2.19 -3.81 1.98
N THR A 161 -1.97 -5.11 1.82
CA THR A 161 -2.51 -5.91 0.71
C THR A 161 -3.73 -6.76 1.05
N CYS A 162 -3.94 -7.04 2.34
CA CYS A 162 -4.92 -8.04 2.80
C CYS A 162 -5.98 -7.56 3.79
N ASN A 163 -6.07 -6.26 4.03
CA ASN A 163 -7.07 -5.71 4.93
C ASN A 163 -8.49 -5.79 4.35
N ARG A 164 -9.26 -6.79 4.81
CA ARG A 164 -10.72 -6.84 4.64
C ARG A 164 -11.39 -6.03 5.75
N GLY A 165 -11.41 -4.70 5.60
CA GLY A 165 -12.41 -3.86 6.25
C GLY A 165 -12.42 -3.81 7.78
N GLY A 166 -11.27 -3.89 8.45
CA GLY A 166 -11.22 -3.72 9.89
C GLY A 166 -9.83 -3.94 10.44
N LEU A 167 -9.03 -2.88 10.54
CA LEU A 167 -7.89 -2.87 11.45
C LEU A 167 -8.44 -3.05 12.87
N THR A 168 -8.48 -4.30 13.33
CA THR A 168 -8.20 -4.56 14.75
C THR A 168 -6.68 -4.64 14.79
N ALA A 169 -6.03 -3.56 15.21
CA ALA A 169 -4.60 -3.58 15.44
C ALA A 169 -4.31 -4.64 16.52
N TYR A 170 -3.68 -5.74 16.15
CA TYR A 170 -3.08 -6.66 17.10
C TYR A 170 -1.71 -6.10 17.46
N PHE A 171 -1.61 -5.59 18.70
CA PHE A 171 -0.37 -5.57 19.45
C PHE A 171 -0.42 -6.72 20.46
#